data_AF-A0A0C2FBZ5-F1
#
_entry.id   AF-A0A0C2FBZ5-F1
#
_cell.length_a   1.000
_cell.length_b   1.000
_cell.length_c   1.000
_cell.angle_alpha   90.00
_cell.angle_beta   90.00
_cell.angle_gamma   90.00
#
_symmetry.space_group_name_H-M   'P 1'
#
loop_
_entity.id
_entity.type
_entity.pdbx_description
1 polymer ?
#
loop_
_entity_poly.entity_id
_entity_poly.type
_entity_poly.pdbx_seq_one_letter_code
_entity_poly.pdbx_strand_id
1 'polypeptide(L)'
;VPDEIDLSGLRGIGKKENEVLLPDDAPTAPAPALPDYDRNIVEQLEAMGFTRNASIKAAIETGKGGGVEAAAEWVMLRLDDPSLNDPPATAPTHPSASGPAHMEGLDELIAFGFTAHQARYALSRNPDANAAAEWLFVHAEEVPPECGAVCPGENTTPLATSASREFSDGSGKYRLVAFISHMGSSPHSGHYVVHVKKDDRW
;
A
#
# COMPACT_ATOMS: atom_id res chain seq x y z
N VAL A 1 9.75 23.30 33.24
CA VAL A 1 10.64 22.36 32.50
C VAL A 1 12.06 22.68 32.93
N PRO A 2 12.88 21.69 33.31
CA PRO A 2 14.27 21.95 33.68
C PRO A 2 15.12 22.32 32.45
N ASP A 3 16.17 23.11 32.65
CA ASP A 3 17.08 23.54 31.59
C ASP A 3 17.93 22.40 31.03
N GLU A 4 18.16 21.35 31.83
CA GLU A 4 18.86 20.12 31.42
C GLU A 4 17.99 18.91 31.71
N ILE A 5 17.88 17.99 30.75
CA ILE A 5 17.07 16.77 30.83
C ILE A 5 17.93 15.59 30.39
N ASP A 6 17.97 14.54 31.21
CA ASP A 6 18.56 13.25 30.84
C ASP A 6 17.46 12.20 30.64
N LEU A 7 17.26 11.79 29.39
CA LEU A 7 16.32 10.75 28.97
C LEU A 7 17.04 9.42 28.68
N SER A 8 18.33 9.28 28.97
CA SER A 8 19.08 8.06 28.65
C SER A 8 18.48 6.80 29.30
N GLY A 9 17.85 6.95 30.47
CA GLY A 9 17.15 5.87 31.17
C GLY A 9 15.87 5.38 30.50
N LEU A 10 15.34 6.10 29.51
CA LEU A 10 14.15 5.72 28.74
C LEU A 10 14.48 5.04 27.40
N ARG A 11 15.77 4.81 27.11
CA ARG A 11 16.19 4.19 25.84
C ARG A 11 15.66 2.76 25.76
N GLY A 12 14.88 2.48 24.71
CA GLY A 12 14.45 1.12 24.39
C GLY A 12 15.65 0.23 24.11
N ILE A 13 15.69 -0.95 24.74
CA ILE A 13 16.79 -1.92 24.64
C ILE A 13 16.45 -3.14 23.78
N GLY A 14 15.28 -3.12 23.13
CA GLY A 14 14.77 -4.23 22.33
C GLY A 14 14.44 -5.46 23.17
N LYS A 15 14.19 -6.57 22.46
CA LYS A 15 13.93 -7.88 23.05
C LYS A 15 15.19 -8.41 23.74
N LYS A 16 15.04 -8.91 24.98
CA LYS A 16 16.12 -9.58 25.72
C LYS A 16 16.21 -11.07 25.38
N GLU A 17 17.38 -11.66 25.62
CA GLU A 17 17.62 -13.10 25.39
C GLU A 17 16.65 -14.00 26.16
N ASN A 18 16.20 -13.57 27.34
CA ASN A 18 15.29 -14.31 28.19
C ASN A 18 13.80 -14.04 27.91
N GLU A 19 13.46 -13.30 26.85
CA GLU A 19 12.09 -12.96 26.48
C GLU A 19 11.61 -13.83 25.31
N VAL A 20 10.38 -14.33 25.39
CA VAL A 20 9.73 -15.10 24.32
C VAL A 20 8.77 -14.16 23.59
N LEU A 21 8.85 -14.13 22.25
CA LEU A 21 7.92 -13.35 21.44
C LEU A 21 6.52 -13.94 21.57
N LEU A 22 5.50 -13.08 21.57
CA LEU A 22 4.14 -13.53 21.34
C LEU A 22 4.09 -14.21 19.96
N PRO A 23 3.30 -15.29 19.80
CA PRO A 23 3.04 -15.84 18.49
C PRO A 23 2.50 -14.73 17.59
N ASP A 24 2.98 -14.67 16.34
CA ASP A 24 2.34 -13.81 15.36
C ASP A 24 0.88 -14.25 15.23
N ASP A 25 -0.07 -13.31 15.32
CA ASP A 25 -1.45 -13.60 14.92
C ASP A 25 -1.39 -14.22 13.53
N ALA A 26 -2.08 -15.36 13.37
CA ALA A 26 -2.02 -16.18 12.17
C ALA A 26 -2.01 -15.28 10.92
N PRO A 27 -1.14 -15.54 9.93
CA PRO A 27 -1.03 -14.70 8.75
C PRO A 27 -2.43 -14.42 8.24
N THR A 28 -2.75 -13.13 8.08
CA THR A 28 -3.94 -12.65 7.38
C THR A 28 -4.26 -13.65 6.29
N ALA A 29 -5.46 -14.23 6.36
CA ALA A 29 -5.88 -15.35 5.54
C ALA A 29 -5.35 -15.21 4.11
N PRO A 30 -4.84 -16.30 3.49
CA PRO A 30 -4.37 -16.24 2.12
C PRO A 30 -5.43 -15.54 1.26
N ALA A 31 -4.98 -14.62 0.41
CA ALA A 31 -5.80 -13.88 -0.54
C ALA A 31 -6.92 -14.79 -1.08
N PRO A 32 -8.17 -14.33 -1.20
CA PRO A 32 -9.28 -15.17 -1.66
C PRO A 32 -8.93 -15.71 -3.04
N ALA A 33 -8.45 -16.95 -3.06
CA ALA A 33 -8.17 -17.67 -4.28
C ALA A 33 -9.53 -17.89 -4.96
N LEU A 34 -9.56 -17.69 -6.28
CA LEU A 34 -10.70 -18.14 -7.07
C LEU A 34 -11.01 -19.59 -6.71
N PRO A 35 -12.31 -19.98 -6.62
CA PRO A 35 -12.68 -21.37 -6.45
C PRO A 35 -11.92 -22.24 -7.46
N ASP A 36 -11.46 -23.40 -7.01
CA ASP A 36 -10.67 -24.32 -7.84
C ASP A 36 -11.46 -24.73 -9.10
N TYR A 37 -10.96 -24.36 -10.28
CA TYR A 37 -11.58 -24.61 -11.58
C TYR A 37 -10.62 -25.34 -12.52
N ASP A 38 -11.17 -26.09 -13.48
CA ASP A 38 -10.37 -26.81 -14.45
C ASP A 38 -9.88 -25.88 -15.57
N ARG A 39 -8.55 -25.71 -15.67
CA ARG A 39 -7.92 -24.88 -16.69
C ARG A 39 -8.12 -25.43 -18.10
N ASN A 40 -8.28 -26.74 -18.26
CA ASN A 40 -8.49 -27.37 -19.55
C ASN A 40 -9.83 -26.94 -20.17
N ILE A 41 -10.87 -26.81 -19.33
CA ILE A 41 -12.18 -26.29 -19.76
C ILE A 41 -12.04 -24.84 -20.24
N VAL A 42 -11.30 -24.02 -19.52
CA VAL A 42 -11.08 -22.61 -19.87
C VAL A 42 -10.35 -22.49 -21.21
N GLU A 43 -9.26 -23.21 -21.41
CA GLU A 43 -8.47 -23.19 -22.66
C GLU A 43 -9.29 -23.63 -23.87
N GLN A 44 -10.14 -24.65 -23.72
CA GLN A 44 -11.01 -25.11 -24.80
C GLN A 44 -12.13 -24.12 -25.14
N LEU A 45 -12.75 -23.48 -24.13
CA LEU A 45 -13.76 -22.46 -24.35
C LEU A 45 -13.17 -21.18 -24.99
N GLU A 46 -11.95 -20.80 -24.60
CA GLU A 46 -11.21 -19.72 -25.26
C GLU A 46 -10.91 -20.06 -26.73
N ALA A 47 -10.52 -21.32 -27.02
CA ALA A 47 -10.31 -21.80 -28.37
C ALA A 47 -11.60 -21.81 -29.22
N MET A 48 -12.77 -21.97 -28.59
CA MET A 48 -14.09 -21.83 -29.23
C MET A 48 -14.49 -20.37 -29.48
N GLY A 49 -13.76 -19.40 -28.90
CA GLY A 49 -13.99 -17.97 -29.08
C GLY A 49 -14.75 -17.29 -27.94
N PHE A 50 -14.98 -17.97 -26.82
CA PHE A 50 -15.55 -17.34 -25.63
C PHE A 50 -14.48 -16.52 -24.89
N THR A 51 -14.91 -15.48 -24.16
CA THR A 51 -13.97 -14.67 -23.39
C THR A 51 -13.41 -15.46 -22.21
N ARG A 52 -12.20 -15.13 -21.79
CA ARG A 52 -11.53 -15.74 -20.63
C ARG A 52 -12.38 -15.68 -19.37
N ASN A 53 -13.04 -14.56 -19.14
CA ASN A 53 -13.86 -14.35 -17.95
C ASN A 53 -15.14 -15.22 -17.96
N ALA A 54 -15.81 -15.31 -19.11
CA ALA A 54 -16.96 -16.20 -19.29
C ALA A 54 -16.55 -17.67 -19.11
N SER A 55 -15.39 -18.04 -19.65
CA SER A 55 -14.82 -19.39 -19.58
C SER A 55 -14.47 -19.80 -18.15
N ILE A 56 -13.86 -18.90 -17.37
CA ILE A 56 -13.56 -19.13 -15.95
C ILE A 56 -14.85 -19.25 -15.13
N LYS A 57 -15.85 -18.39 -15.35
CA LYS A 57 -17.14 -18.46 -14.65
C LYS A 57 -17.88 -19.76 -14.94
N ALA A 58 -17.89 -20.18 -16.21
CA ALA A 58 -18.48 -21.45 -16.61
C ALA A 58 -17.77 -22.64 -15.95
N ALA A 59 -16.44 -22.65 -15.97
CA ALA A 59 -15.65 -23.71 -15.33
C ALA A 59 -15.84 -23.78 -13.80
N ILE A 60 -16.07 -22.63 -13.15
CA ILE A 60 -16.41 -22.57 -11.71
C ILE A 60 -17.81 -23.14 -11.47
N GLU A 61 -18.81 -22.73 -12.26
CA GLU A 61 -20.21 -23.10 -12.02
C GLU A 61 -20.50 -24.57 -12.37
N THR A 62 -19.89 -25.10 -13.44
CA THR A 62 -20.07 -26.50 -13.83
C THR A 62 -19.24 -27.47 -13.00
N GLY A 63 -18.26 -26.94 -12.26
CA GLY A 63 -17.32 -27.72 -11.45
C GLY A 63 -16.47 -28.72 -12.25
N LYS A 64 -15.56 -29.41 -11.56
CA LYS A 64 -14.61 -30.37 -12.16
C LYS A 64 -15.26 -31.59 -12.84
N GLY A 65 -16.56 -31.80 -12.67
CA GLY A 65 -17.30 -32.95 -13.21
C GLY A 65 -18.17 -32.66 -14.43
N GLY A 66 -18.41 -31.38 -14.77
CA GLY A 66 -19.32 -31.00 -15.86
C GLY A 66 -18.74 -31.16 -17.27
N GLY A 67 -17.41 -31.21 -17.39
CA GLY A 67 -16.74 -31.25 -18.70
C GLY A 67 -16.94 -29.98 -19.53
N VAL A 68 -16.33 -29.94 -20.71
CA VAL A 68 -16.28 -28.76 -21.59
C VAL A 68 -17.66 -28.45 -22.19
N GLU A 69 -18.44 -29.48 -22.51
CA GLU A 69 -19.77 -29.34 -23.12
C GLU A 69 -20.79 -28.66 -22.18
N ALA A 70 -20.82 -29.05 -20.90
CA ALA A 70 -21.71 -28.40 -19.94
C ALA A 70 -21.32 -26.93 -19.69
N ALA A 71 -20.02 -26.63 -19.71
CA ALA A 71 -19.53 -25.27 -19.55
C ALA A 71 -19.84 -24.41 -20.79
N ALA A 72 -19.74 -24.98 -22.00
CA ALA A 72 -20.15 -24.31 -23.24
C ALA A 72 -21.66 -24.03 -23.26
N GLU A 73 -22.49 -25.00 -22.89
CA GLU A 73 -23.94 -24.84 -22.77
C GLU A 73 -24.30 -23.74 -21.77
N TRP A 74 -23.61 -23.69 -20.63
CA TRP A 74 -23.80 -22.65 -19.62
C TRP A 74 -23.49 -21.24 -20.13
N VAL A 75 -22.40 -21.08 -20.88
CA VAL A 75 -22.03 -19.78 -21.50
C VAL A 75 -23.06 -19.39 -22.54
N MET A 76 -23.51 -20.32 -23.38
CA MET A 76 -24.51 -20.06 -24.41
C MET A 76 -25.86 -19.64 -23.81
N LEU A 77 -26.26 -20.22 -22.68
CA LEU A 77 -27.50 -19.87 -21.99
C LEU A 77 -27.46 -18.47 -21.34
N ARG A 78 -26.27 -17.88 -21.21
CA ARG A 78 -26.01 -16.58 -20.56
C ARG A 78 -25.34 -15.58 -21.50
N LEU A 79 -25.38 -15.82 -22.82
CA LEU A 79 -24.74 -14.95 -23.80
C LEU A 79 -25.30 -13.52 -23.79
N ASP A 80 -26.58 -13.38 -23.44
CA ASP A 80 -27.28 -12.10 -23.31
C ASP A 80 -27.07 -11.44 -21.93
N ASP A 81 -26.36 -12.08 -21.01
CA ASP A 81 -26.05 -11.53 -19.69
C ASP A 81 -24.90 -10.52 -19.80
N PRO A 82 -25.13 -9.22 -19.56
CA PRO A 82 -24.08 -8.19 -19.64
C PRO A 82 -22.95 -8.43 -18.63
N SER A 83 -23.20 -9.18 -17.55
CA SER A 83 -22.22 -9.53 -16.54
C SER A 83 -21.37 -10.76 -16.88
N LEU A 84 -21.67 -11.48 -17.97
CA LEU A 84 -20.96 -12.70 -18.36
C LEU A 84 -19.45 -12.48 -18.51
N ASN A 85 -19.07 -11.32 -19.06
CA ASN A 85 -17.68 -10.97 -19.34
C ASN A 85 -16.98 -10.24 -18.18
N ASP A 86 -17.68 -9.94 -17.09
CA ASP A 86 -17.08 -9.32 -15.92
C ASP A 86 -16.07 -10.28 -15.26
N PRO A 87 -15.05 -9.78 -14.56
CA PRO A 87 -14.17 -10.63 -13.76
C PRO A 87 -15.00 -11.50 -12.79
N PRO A 88 -14.64 -12.78 -12.57
CA PRO A 88 -15.35 -13.67 -11.65
C PRO A 88 -15.34 -13.09 -10.23
N ALA A 89 -16.50 -13.14 -9.57
CA ALA A 89 -16.67 -12.57 -8.23
C ALA A 89 -15.82 -13.34 -7.20
N THR A 90 -14.88 -12.64 -6.57
CA THR A 90 -14.32 -13.03 -5.28
C THR A 90 -15.32 -12.64 -4.18
N ALA A 91 -15.48 -13.46 -3.13
CA ALA A 91 -16.29 -13.08 -1.96
C ALA A 91 -15.82 -11.73 -1.36
N PRO A 92 -16.70 -10.94 -0.71
CA PRO A 92 -16.54 -9.49 -0.53
C PRO A 92 -15.35 -9.21 0.40
N THR A 93 -14.50 -8.19 0.22
CA THR A 93 -14.78 -6.76 -0.01
C THR A 93 -13.48 -6.07 -0.46
N HIS A 94 -13.64 -4.87 -1.02
CA HIS A 94 -12.67 -3.86 -1.47
C HIS A 94 -12.43 -3.82 -3.00
N PRO A 95 -12.49 -2.60 -3.58
CA PRO A 95 -12.70 -2.41 -4.99
C PRO A 95 -11.54 -3.00 -5.79
N SER A 96 -11.92 -3.77 -6.80
CA SER A 96 -11.02 -4.25 -7.84
C SER A 96 -10.15 -3.11 -8.35
N ALA A 97 -8.86 -3.39 -8.47
CA ALA A 97 -7.92 -2.60 -9.25
C ALA A 97 -8.52 -2.33 -10.64
N SER A 98 -9.02 -1.12 -10.84
CA SER A 98 -9.28 -0.58 -12.16
C SER A 98 -7.93 -0.48 -12.87
N GLY A 99 -7.82 -1.12 -14.03
CA GLY A 99 -6.75 -0.86 -14.99
C GLY A 99 -6.70 0.62 -15.40
N PRO A 100 -5.79 0.98 -16.31
CA PRO A 100 -4.98 2.21 -16.28
C PRO A 100 -5.84 3.47 -16.50
N ALA A 101 -6.46 3.98 -15.44
CA ALA A 101 -7.39 5.11 -15.56
C ALA A 101 -7.08 6.28 -14.61
N HIS A 102 -6.00 6.23 -13.83
CA HIS A 102 -5.63 7.36 -12.98
C HIS A 102 -4.11 7.62 -12.98
N MET A 103 -3.51 7.79 -14.17
CA MET A 103 -2.18 8.41 -14.29
C MET A 103 -2.25 9.94 -14.21
N GLU A 104 -3.42 10.51 -13.92
CA GLU A 104 -3.57 11.92 -13.60
C GLU A 104 -2.95 12.15 -12.21
N GLY A 105 -1.88 12.96 -12.15
CA GLY A 105 -1.11 13.21 -10.93
C GLY A 105 0.23 12.48 -10.82
N LEU A 106 0.64 11.70 -11.83
CA LEU A 106 1.97 11.06 -11.83
C LEU A 106 3.10 12.09 -11.75
N ASP A 107 3.03 13.13 -12.58
CA ASP A 107 4.05 14.21 -12.62
C ASP A 107 4.08 15.00 -11.30
N GLU A 108 2.93 15.14 -10.63
CA GLU A 108 2.82 15.80 -9.33
C GLU A 108 3.54 15.00 -8.23
N LEU A 109 3.34 13.68 -8.19
CA LEU A 109 4.04 12.80 -7.26
C LEU A 109 5.55 12.76 -7.53
N ILE A 110 5.96 12.78 -8.81
CA ILE A 110 7.37 12.89 -9.18
C ILE A 110 7.95 14.23 -8.71
N ALA A 111 7.19 15.32 -8.85
CA ALA A 111 7.58 16.64 -8.35
C ALA A 111 7.70 16.69 -6.81
N PHE A 112 6.93 15.88 -6.08
CA PHE A 112 7.10 15.69 -4.62
C PHE A 112 8.37 14.89 -4.25
N GLY A 113 9.07 14.33 -5.24
CA GLY A 113 10.32 13.58 -5.05
C GLY A 113 10.14 12.06 -4.98
N PHE A 114 8.96 11.54 -5.33
CA PHE A 114 8.76 10.09 -5.46
C PHE A 114 9.26 9.57 -6.82
N THR A 115 9.68 8.31 -6.86
CA THR A 115 10.02 7.66 -8.13
C THR A 115 8.76 7.39 -8.97
N ALA A 116 8.91 7.31 -10.30
CA ALA A 116 7.79 7.00 -11.19
C ALA A 116 7.14 5.65 -10.85
N HIS A 117 7.91 4.67 -10.38
CA HIS A 117 7.38 3.39 -9.91
C HIS A 117 6.55 3.52 -8.63
N GLN A 118 7.06 4.21 -7.62
CA GLN A 118 6.31 4.47 -6.37
C GLN A 118 5.01 5.21 -6.66
N ALA A 119 5.07 6.25 -7.50
CA ALA A 119 3.92 7.04 -7.87
C ALA A 119 2.86 6.20 -8.63
N ARG A 120 3.26 5.40 -9.62
CA ARG A 120 2.34 4.48 -10.32
C ARG A 120 1.75 3.44 -9.38
N TYR A 121 2.58 2.89 -8.49
CA TYR A 121 2.15 1.90 -7.51
C TYR A 121 1.10 2.48 -6.55
N ALA A 122 1.31 3.69 -6.05
CA ALA A 122 0.37 4.38 -5.16
C ALA A 122 -0.91 4.82 -5.88
N LEU A 123 -0.81 5.38 -7.09
CA LEU A 123 -1.98 5.78 -7.90
C LEU A 123 -2.85 4.59 -8.29
N SER A 124 -2.28 3.39 -8.42
CA SER A 124 -3.07 2.17 -8.69
C SER A 124 -3.96 1.74 -7.52
N ARG A 125 -3.69 2.27 -6.31
CA ARG A 125 -4.35 1.89 -5.05
C ARG A 125 -5.16 3.01 -4.42
N ASN A 126 -5.07 4.22 -4.96
CA ASN A 126 -5.65 5.42 -4.40
C ASN A 126 -6.46 6.16 -5.46
N PRO A 127 -7.53 6.86 -5.07
CA PRO A 127 -8.45 7.50 -6.00
C PRO A 127 -7.86 8.73 -6.69
N ASP A 128 -6.89 9.41 -6.07
CA ASP A 128 -6.28 10.64 -6.59
C ASP A 128 -4.81 10.78 -6.15
N ALA A 129 -4.15 11.83 -6.65
CA ALA A 129 -2.74 12.13 -6.38
C ALA A 129 -2.47 12.46 -4.91
N ASN A 130 -3.39 13.15 -4.23
CA ASN A 130 -3.20 13.54 -2.83
C ASN A 130 -3.29 12.32 -1.90
N ALA A 131 -4.30 11.48 -2.11
CA ALA A 131 -4.45 10.20 -1.41
C ALA A 131 -3.26 9.27 -1.68
N ALA A 132 -2.75 9.25 -2.92
CA ALA A 132 -1.54 8.50 -3.26
C ALA A 132 -0.29 9.04 -2.55
N ALA A 133 -0.13 10.37 -2.43
CA ALA A 133 0.98 10.98 -1.71
C ALA A 133 0.92 10.67 -0.21
N GLU A 134 -0.24 10.84 0.42
CA GLU A 134 -0.47 10.50 1.84
C GLU A 134 -0.16 9.03 2.10
N TRP A 135 -0.62 8.14 1.21
CA TRP A 135 -0.33 6.72 1.29
C TRP A 135 1.17 6.44 1.20
N LEU A 136 1.89 7.08 0.27
CA LEU A 136 3.34 6.91 0.13
C LEU A 136 4.13 7.39 1.36
N PHE A 137 3.69 8.46 2.04
CA PHE A 137 4.38 8.91 3.26
C PHE A 137 4.33 7.90 4.39
N VAL A 138 3.26 7.10 4.46
CA VAL A 138 3.07 6.09 5.50
C VAL A 138 3.62 4.72 5.10
N HIS A 139 3.47 4.35 3.82
CA HIS A 139 3.68 3.00 3.32
C HIS A 139 4.80 2.90 2.26
N ALA A 140 5.76 3.83 2.27
CA ALA A 140 6.89 3.83 1.32
C ALA A 140 7.64 2.48 1.31
N GLU A 141 7.78 1.85 2.47
CA GLU A 141 8.43 0.55 2.65
C GLU A 141 7.65 -0.64 2.08
N GLU A 142 6.35 -0.49 1.83
CA GLU A 142 5.49 -1.53 1.24
C GLU A 142 5.55 -1.54 -0.28
N VAL A 143 6.18 -0.52 -0.90
CA VAL A 143 6.39 -0.49 -2.34
C VAL A 143 7.46 -1.52 -2.70
N PRO A 144 7.15 -2.53 -3.52
CA PRO A 144 8.13 -3.52 -3.93
C PRO A 144 9.30 -2.85 -4.64
N PRO A 145 10.54 -3.30 -4.41
CA PRO A 145 11.69 -2.78 -5.13
C PRO A 145 11.48 -2.93 -6.63
N GLU A 146 11.94 -1.95 -7.41
CA GLU A 146 11.95 -2.04 -8.87
C GLU A 146 12.82 -3.24 -9.28
N CYS A 147 12.19 -4.40 -9.55
CA CYS A 147 12.88 -5.51 -10.20
C CYS A 147 13.29 -5.04 -11.59
N GLY A 148 14.60 -4.92 -11.81
CA GLY A 148 15.19 -4.22 -12.94
C GLY A 148 14.62 -4.63 -14.30
N ALA A 149 13.95 -3.68 -14.93
CA ALA A 149 13.95 -3.51 -16.37
C ALA A 149 14.35 -2.06 -16.63
N VAL A 150 15.66 -1.85 -16.78
CA VAL A 150 16.23 -0.55 -17.14
C VAL A 150 15.71 -0.18 -18.53
N CYS A 151 14.70 0.68 -18.60
CA CYS A 151 14.42 1.46 -19.81
C CYS A 151 15.47 2.59 -19.87
N PRO A 152 16.34 2.65 -20.89
CA PRO A 152 17.32 3.71 -20.97
C PRO A 152 16.63 5.02 -21.37
N GLY A 153 16.44 5.95 -20.43
CA GLY A 153 15.93 7.30 -20.73
C GLY A 153 15.41 8.14 -19.57
N GLU A 154 15.08 7.58 -18.41
CA GLU A 154 14.60 8.36 -17.26
C GLU A 154 15.73 8.58 -16.25
N ASN A 155 15.88 9.83 -15.77
CA ASN A 155 16.78 10.23 -14.68
C ASN A 155 16.49 9.41 -13.43
N THR A 156 17.07 8.22 -13.39
CA THR A 156 17.03 7.30 -12.27
C THR A 156 18.11 7.74 -11.32
N THR A 157 17.77 8.68 -10.43
CA THR A 157 18.48 8.79 -9.16
C THR A 157 18.04 7.55 -8.37
N PRO A 158 18.88 6.51 -8.21
CA PRO A 158 18.49 5.33 -7.46
C PRO A 158 18.50 5.74 -6.00
N LEU A 159 17.33 5.86 -5.37
CA LEU A 159 17.29 5.89 -3.92
C LEU A 159 17.52 4.46 -3.42
N ALA A 160 18.46 4.33 -2.50
CA ALA A 160 18.96 3.07 -1.97
C ALA A 160 17.82 2.11 -1.58
N THR A 161 18.01 0.87 -1.98
CA THR A 161 17.27 -0.31 -1.55
C THR A 161 17.13 -0.28 -0.02
N SER A 162 15.89 -0.32 0.47
CA SER A 162 15.58 -0.38 1.91
C SER A 162 16.26 0.74 2.71
N ALA A 163 15.86 2.00 2.47
CA ALA A 163 16.17 3.06 3.41
C ALA A 163 15.42 2.76 4.73
N SER A 164 16.02 1.95 5.60
CA SER A 164 15.82 2.08 7.03
C SER A 164 15.92 3.56 7.32
N ARG A 165 14.82 4.21 7.71
CA ARG A 165 14.79 5.65 7.99
C ARG A 165 16.05 5.98 8.79
N GLU A 166 16.96 6.73 8.17
CA GLU A 166 18.23 7.05 8.80
C GLU A 166 17.96 8.08 9.88
N PHE A 167 17.81 7.60 11.11
CA PHE A 167 17.66 8.46 12.27
C PHE A 167 19.04 8.82 12.80
N SER A 168 19.26 10.10 13.10
CA SER A 168 20.44 10.50 13.88
C SER A 168 20.27 10.02 15.32
N ASP A 169 20.96 8.94 15.69
CA ASP A 169 21.03 8.46 17.07
C ASP A 169 22.15 9.16 17.85
N GLY A 170 21.98 9.31 19.16
CA GLY A 170 22.90 10.06 19.99
C GLY A 170 22.63 9.93 21.50
N SER A 171 23.32 10.76 22.27
CA SER A 171 23.10 10.83 23.73
C SER A 171 21.70 11.36 24.03
N GLY A 172 20.97 10.68 24.92
CA GLY A 172 19.65 11.12 25.40
C GLY A 172 19.70 12.31 26.37
N LYS A 173 20.75 13.15 26.30
CA LYS A 173 20.95 14.30 27.19
C LYS A 173 20.67 15.59 26.42
N TYR A 174 19.73 16.37 26.92
CA TYR A 174 19.20 17.55 26.24
C TYR A 174 19.39 18.79 27.11
N ARG A 175 19.57 19.93 26.46
CA ARG A 175 19.49 21.26 27.07
C ARG A 175 18.37 22.03 26.41
N LEU A 176 17.59 22.75 27.21
CA LEU A 176 16.45 23.53 26.72
C LEU A 176 16.94 24.67 25.81
N VAL A 177 16.51 24.64 24.55
CA VAL A 177 16.86 25.65 23.54
C VAL A 177 15.73 26.62 23.24
N ALA A 178 14.48 26.16 23.33
CA ALA A 178 13.30 26.97 23.08
C ALA A 178 12.05 26.29 23.64
N PHE A 179 11.00 27.07 23.84
CA PHE A 179 9.65 26.55 24.11
C PHE A 179 8.59 27.51 23.58
N ILE A 180 7.41 26.97 23.29
CA ILE A 180 6.25 27.71 22.78
C ILE A 180 5.20 27.76 23.91
N SER A 181 4.66 28.94 24.17
CA SER A 181 3.65 29.16 25.19
C SER A 181 2.35 29.63 24.55
N HIS A 182 1.26 28.88 24.80
CA HIS A 182 -0.09 29.38 24.58
C HIS A 182 -0.54 30.15 25.82
N MET A 183 -0.80 31.45 25.67
CA MET A 183 -1.30 32.31 26.73
C MET A 183 -2.81 32.52 26.56
N GLY A 184 -3.59 31.78 27.35
CA GLY A 184 -5.04 31.87 27.36
C GLY A 184 -5.64 30.76 28.22
N SER A 185 -6.79 31.03 28.84
CA SER A 185 -7.53 30.03 29.62
C SER A 185 -8.49 29.19 28.78
N SER A 186 -8.64 29.54 27.49
CA SER A 186 -9.56 28.88 26.55
C SER A 186 -8.75 28.06 25.53
N PRO A 187 -9.21 26.85 25.16
CA PRO A 187 -8.63 26.12 24.04
C PRO A 187 -8.99 26.73 22.68
N HIS A 188 -10.00 27.61 22.63
CA HIS A 188 -10.47 28.25 21.40
C HIS A 188 -9.92 29.66 21.18
N SER A 189 -9.20 30.21 22.17
CA SER A 189 -8.64 31.56 22.09
C SER A 189 -7.45 31.76 23.03
N GLY A 190 -6.45 32.49 22.53
CA GLY A 190 -5.24 32.86 23.27
C GLY A 190 -4.19 33.45 22.35
N HIS A 191 -2.97 33.60 22.88
CA HIS A 191 -1.84 34.18 22.16
C HIS A 191 -0.62 33.26 22.25
N TYR A 192 -0.01 32.95 21.11
CA TYR A 192 1.21 32.13 21.07
C TYR A 192 2.45 33.00 21.10
N VAL A 193 3.36 32.69 22.02
CA VAL A 193 4.69 33.31 22.13
C VAL A 193 5.74 32.20 22.11
N VAL A 194 6.87 32.45 21.46
CA VAL A 194 8.04 31.57 21.48
C VAL A 194 9.18 32.23 22.25
N HIS A 195 9.84 31.46 23.11
CA HIS A 195 11.05 31.88 23.81
C HIS A 195 12.19 31.02 23.28
N VAL A 196 13.27 31.66 22.84
CA VAL A 196 14.42 30.98 22.23
C VAL A 196 15.68 31.43 22.95
N LYS A 197 16.43 30.47 23.48
CA LYS A 197 17.70 30.72 24.15
C LYS A 197 18.80 30.92 23.12
N LYS A 198 19.35 32.13 23.04
CA LYS A 198 20.46 32.50 22.15
C LYS A 198 21.60 33.09 22.95
N ASP A 199 22.82 32.65 22.68
CA ASP A 199 24.03 33.11 23.39
C ASP A 199 23.91 33.01 24.93
N ASP A 200 23.31 31.90 25.38
CA ASP A 200 22.98 31.60 26.79
C ASP A 200 22.00 32.59 27.46
N ARG A 201 21.22 33.33 26.67
CA ARG A 201 20.20 34.28 27.12
C ARG A 201 18.83 33.98 26.51
N TRP A 202 17.78 34.21 27.29
CA TRP A 202 16.39 34.02 26.89
C TRP A 202 15.80 35.26 26.21
#